data_AF-A0A7S2ATQ6-F1
#
_entry.id   AF-A0A7S2ATQ6-F1
#
_cell.length_a   1.000
_cell.length_b   1.000
_cell.length_c   1.000
_cell.angle_alpha   90.00
_cell.angle_beta   90.00
_cell.angle_gamma   90.00
#
_symmetry.space_group_name_H-M   'P 1'
#
loop_
_entity.id
_entity.type
_entity.pdbx_description
1 polymer ?
#
loop_
_entity_poly.entity_id
_entity_poly.type
_entity_poly.pdbx_seq_one_letter_code
_entity_poly.pdbx_strand_id
1 'polypeptide(L)'
;RILLGAAATAGFAAFALIPTEQLEQTSNAPVFMQLEAVATLQLRLDEAAKFADDGNADGYRALLESMTGNDDRNAYTILKKAGLRLDDAAKRERARVLSIEVRDALDEALQYFDAMAAPGVIKGAALLANDERRRFAKTAATSTAAKLSEFARLYGREDREAGAERALTKMGPMQVATETTIPVGSQQEGEDGVEGVASSPSPPPPPPPTPLQRLGW
;
A
#
# COMPACT_ATOMS: atom_id res chain seq x y z
N ARG A 1 -4.52 48.24 -30.90
CA ARG A 1 -4.78 47.74 -29.52
C ARG A 1 -5.78 46.57 -29.53
N ILE A 2 -6.96 46.70 -30.15
CA ILE A 2 -7.94 45.60 -30.29
C ILE A 2 -7.38 44.39 -31.08
N LEU A 3 -6.69 44.63 -32.19
CA LEU A 3 -6.04 43.56 -33.00
C LEU A 3 -4.95 42.79 -32.23
N LEU A 4 -4.23 43.46 -31.32
CA LEU A 4 -3.20 42.84 -30.50
C LEU A 4 -3.85 41.95 -29.40
N GLY A 5 -5.00 42.38 -28.88
CA GLY A 5 -5.82 41.59 -27.96
C GLY A 5 -6.36 40.33 -28.63
N ALA A 6 -6.94 40.45 -29.83
CA ALA A 6 -7.49 39.31 -30.57
C ALA A 6 -6.41 38.27 -30.97
N ALA A 7 -5.22 38.73 -31.37
CA ALA A 7 -4.10 37.84 -31.67
C ALA A 7 -3.60 37.09 -30.42
N ALA A 8 -3.56 37.76 -29.26
CA ALA A 8 -3.20 37.11 -28.00
C ALA A 8 -4.26 36.08 -27.58
N THR A 9 -5.55 36.39 -27.67
CA THR A 9 -6.62 35.44 -27.33
C THR A 9 -6.65 34.23 -28.27
N ALA A 10 -6.39 34.43 -29.57
CA ALA A 10 -6.26 33.34 -30.53
C ALA A 10 -5.03 32.46 -30.28
N GLY A 11 -3.89 33.05 -29.87
CA GLY A 11 -2.70 32.31 -29.46
C GLY A 11 -2.90 31.47 -28.20
N PHE A 12 -3.58 32.01 -27.18
CA PHE A 12 -3.92 31.26 -25.97
C PHE A 12 -4.95 30.15 -26.22
N ALA A 13 -5.93 30.38 -27.10
CA ALA A 13 -6.88 29.35 -27.50
C ALA A 13 -6.19 28.21 -28.28
N ALA A 14 -5.18 28.51 -29.10
CA ALA A 14 -4.39 27.50 -29.79
C ALA A 14 -3.54 26.65 -28.82
N PHE A 15 -3.00 27.25 -27.76
CA PHE A 15 -2.28 26.50 -26.71
C PHE A 15 -3.20 25.67 -25.81
N ALA A 16 -4.45 26.07 -25.60
CA ALA A 16 -5.45 25.27 -24.88
C ALA A 16 -5.91 24.02 -25.65
N LEU A 17 -5.69 23.99 -26.97
CA LEU A 17 -6.01 22.86 -27.86
C LEU A 17 -4.82 21.91 -28.09
N ILE A 18 -3.63 22.23 -27.57
CA ILE A 18 -2.51 21.28 -27.58
C ILE A 18 -2.80 20.26 -26.48
N PRO A 19 -2.92 18.95 -26.80
CA PRO A 19 -3.08 17.93 -25.78
C PRO A 19 -1.83 17.92 -24.91
N THR A 20 -1.93 18.51 -23.71
CA THR A 20 -0.87 18.52 -22.69
C THR A 20 -0.49 17.10 -22.27
N GLU A 21 -1.37 16.13 -22.54
CA GLU A 21 -1.13 14.68 -22.46
C GLU A 21 0.10 14.21 -23.26
N GLN A 22 0.44 14.88 -24.38
CA GLN A 22 1.62 14.54 -25.19
C GLN A 22 2.93 15.16 -24.66
N LEU A 23 2.83 16.13 -23.75
CA LEU A 23 3.96 16.79 -23.12
C LEU A 23 4.34 16.16 -21.77
N GLU A 24 3.49 15.30 -21.20
CA GLU A 24 3.88 14.50 -20.05
C GLU A 24 4.97 13.52 -20.48
N GLN A 25 6.21 13.85 -20.09
CA GLN A 25 7.40 13.07 -20.38
C GLN A 25 7.16 11.62 -19.94
N THR A 26 6.93 10.72 -20.90
CA THR A 26 6.29 9.44 -20.64
C THR A 26 7.13 8.48 -19.82
N SER A 27 8.34 8.79 -19.32
CA SER A 27 9.31 7.79 -18.86
C SER A 27 9.57 6.73 -19.96
N ASN A 28 10.73 6.09 -20.00
CA ASN A 28 10.97 4.94 -20.89
C ASN A 28 11.05 3.63 -20.10
N ALA A 29 10.70 3.66 -18.81
CA ALA A 29 10.71 2.47 -17.98
C ALA A 29 9.63 1.46 -18.45
N PRO A 30 9.96 0.16 -18.58
CA PRO A 30 8.99 -0.89 -18.88
C PRO A 30 7.80 -0.91 -17.92
N VAL A 31 6.62 -1.35 -18.39
CA VAL A 31 5.38 -1.43 -17.59
C VAL A 31 5.58 -2.21 -16.29
N PHE A 32 6.28 -3.35 -16.34
CA PHE A 32 6.57 -4.15 -15.16
C PHE A 32 7.36 -3.38 -14.07
N MET A 33 8.22 -2.42 -14.43
CA MET A 33 8.94 -1.61 -13.43
C MET A 33 8.00 -0.62 -12.71
N GLN A 34 6.98 -0.13 -13.42
CA GLN A 34 5.95 0.71 -12.79
C GLN A 34 5.07 -0.14 -11.86
N LEU A 35 4.71 -1.35 -12.29
CA LEU A 35 3.92 -2.28 -11.49
C LEU A 35 4.68 -2.85 -10.29
N GLU A 36 6.01 -2.97 -10.36
CA GLU A 36 6.87 -3.26 -9.21
C GLU A 36 6.69 -2.20 -8.11
N ALA A 37 6.64 -0.92 -8.47
CA ALA A 37 6.43 0.16 -7.51
C ALA A 37 5.02 0.12 -6.91
N VAL A 38 3.99 -0.20 -7.72
CA VAL A 38 2.61 -0.40 -7.23
C VAL A 38 2.51 -1.58 -6.27
N ALA A 39 3.13 -2.72 -6.60
CA ALA A 39 3.18 -3.89 -5.72
C ALA A 39 3.95 -3.60 -4.42
N THR A 40 5.03 -2.82 -4.50
CA THR A 40 5.77 -2.36 -3.31
C THR A 40 4.89 -1.54 -2.38
N LEU A 41 4.05 -0.63 -2.92
CA LEU A 41 3.09 0.14 -2.11
C LEU A 41 2.05 -0.75 -1.44
N GLN A 42 1.54 -1.76 -2.13
CA GLN A 42 0.59 -2.72 -1.53
C GLN A 42 1.21 -3.48 -0.37
N LEU A 43 2.43 -3.98 -0.55
CA LEU A 43 3.15 -4.70 0.50
C LEU A 43 3.48 -3.79 1.70
N ARG A 44 3.76 -2.50 1.46
CA ARG A 44 3.87 -1.51 2.55
C ARG A 44 2.53 -1.33 3.27
N LEU A 45 1.41 -1.21 2.56
CA LEU A 45 0.11 -1.09 3.23
C LEU A 45 -0.26 -2.34 4.06
N ASP A 46 0.13 -3.53 3.61
CA ASP A 46 0.03 -4.75 4.43
C ASP A 46 0.89 -4.67 5.70
N GLU A 47 2.10 -4.12 5.59
CA GLU A 47 2.97 -3.86 6.74
C GLU A 47 2.40 -2.79 7.67
N ALA A 48 1.78 -1.73 7.15
CA ALA A 48 1.05 -0.75 7.93
C ALA A 48 -0.11 -1.42 8.69
N ALA A 49 -0.88 -2.30 8.04
CA ALA A 49 -1.95 -3.03 8.72
C ALA A 49 -1.43 -3.89 9.88
N LYS A 50 -0.23 -4.49 9.75
CA LYS A 50 0.44 -5.21 10.85
C LYS A 50 0.86 -4.27 11.98
N PHE A 51 1.50 -3.13 11.67
CA PHE A 51 1.83 -2.14 12.70
C PHE A 51 0.57 -1.62 13.43
N ALA A 52 -0.55 -1.51 12.73
CA ALA A 52 -1.83 -1.18 13.35
C ALA A 52 -2.31 -2.26 14.32
N ASP A 53 -2.21 -3.53 13.97
CA ASP A 53 -2.54 -4.67 14.84
C ASP A 53 -1.60 -4.73 16.06
N ASP A 54 -0.30 -4.52 15.85
CA ASP A 54 0.73 -4.56 16.90
C ASP A 54 0.71 -3.33 17.82
N GLY A 55 -0.13 -2.33 17.53
CA GLY A 55 -0.18 -1.07 18.27
C GLY A 55 1.06 -0.17 18.05
N ASN A 56 1.88 -0.45 17.05
CA ASN A 56 3.07 0.32 16.70
C ASN A 56 2.70 1.58 15.90
N ALA A 57 2.23 2.61 16.61
CA ALA A 57 1.81 3.88 16.03
C ALA A 57 2.92 4.60 15.26
N ASP A 58 4.15 4.56 15.75
CA ASP A 58 5.29 5.25 15.13
C ASP A 58 5.68 4.56 13.81
N GLY A 59 5.71 3.22 13.79
CA GLY A 59 5.95 2.43 12.58
C GLY A 59 4.85 2.64 11.52
N TYR A 60 3.58 2.61 11.95
CA TYR A 60 2.44 2.90 11.07
C TYR A 60 2.55 4.29 10.43
N ARG A 61 2.78 5.33 11.25
CA ARG A 61 2.90 6.72 10.80
C ARG A 61 4.07 6.92 9.85
N ALA A 62 5.25 6.44 10.22
CA ALA A 62 6.45 6.56 9.39
C ALA A 62 6.24 5.92 8.01
N LEU A 63 5.53 4.79 7.97
CA LEU A 63 5.23 4.13 6.70
C LEU A 63 4.26 4.95 5.85
N LEU A 64 3.18 5.49 6.43
CA LEU A 64 2.24 6.36 5.73
C LEU A 64 2.93 7.63 5.19
N GLU A 65 3.74 8.31 6.02
CA GLU A 65 4.49 9.51 5.61
C GLU A 65 5.45 9.20 4.45
N SER A 66 6.06 8.01 4.44
CA SER A 66 6.91 7.58 3.32
C SER A 66 6.15 7.38 2.00
N MET A 67 4.82 7.22 2.06
CA MET A 67 3.95 7.04 0.89
C MET A 67 3.26 8.32 0.44
N THR A 68 3.16 9.34 1.29
CA THR A 68 2.53 10.65 0.99
C THR A 68 3.51 11.80 0.82
N GLY A 69 4.80 11.59 1.08
CA GLY A 69 5.83 12.62 0.99
C GLY A 69 5.93 13.31 -0.38
N ASN A 70 6.69 14.40 -0.45
CA ASN A 70 6.88 15.18 -1.68
C ASN A 70 7.95 14.58 -2.63
N ASP A 71 8.24 13.29 -2.53
CA ASP A 71 9.24 12.62 -3.34
C ASP A 71 8.66 11.93 -4.58
N ASP A 72 9.52 11.51 -5.50
CA ASP A 72 9.15 10.75 -6.70
C ASP A 72 8.57 9.36 -6.40
N ARG A 73 8.61 8.93 -5.13
CA ARG A 73 8.19 7.60 -4.65
C ARG A 73 6.86 7.65 -3.91
N ASN A 74 6.21 8.80 -3.84
CA ASN A 74 4.89 8.89 -3.26
C ASN A 74 3.85 8.14 -4.11
N ALA A 75 2.78 7.69 -3.46
CA ALA A 75 1.77 6.84 -4.07
C ALA A 75 1.12 7.50 -5.29
N TYR A 76 0.78 8.79 -5.18
CA TYR A 76 0.17 9.54 -6.28
C TYR A 76 1.06 9.57 -7.53
N THR A 77 2.35 9.85 -7.37
CA THR A 77 3.31 9.98 -8.47
C THR A 77 3.58 8.62 -9.11
N ILE A 78 3.71 7.56 -8.29
CA ILE A 78 3.85 6.19 -8.79
C ILE A 78 2.63 5.80 -9.62
N LEU A 79 1.43 5.99 -9.09
CA LEU A 79 0.19 5.60 -9.77
C LEU A 79 -0.08 6.47 -11.00
N LYS A 80 0.23 7.76 -10.95
CA LYS A 80 0.16 8.64 -12.13
C LYS A 80 1.09 8.14 -13.24
N LYS A 81 2.38 7.88 -12.93
CA LYS A 81 3.37 7.39 -13.90
C LYS A 81 2.98 6.03 -14.48
N ALA A 82 2.46 5.13 -13.65
CA ALA A 82 1.94 3.86 -14.10
C ALA A 82 0.73 4.05 -15.03
N GLY A 83 -0.25 4.86 -14.62
CA GLY A 83 -1.51 5.08 -15.33
C GLY A 83 -1.31 5.60 -16.75
N LEU A 84 -0.30 6.46 -16.98
CA LEU A 84 0.05 6.96 -18.32
C LEU A 84 0.46 5.87 -19.32
N ARG A 85 0.80 4.67 -18.84
CA ARG A 85 1.17 3.51 -19.67
C ARG A 85 0.00 2.67 -20.15
N LEU A 86 -1.21 2.95 -19.70
CA LEU A 86 -2.38 2.20 -20.16
C LEU A 86 -2.72 2.64 -21.60
N ASP A 87 -2.90 1.66 -22.48
CA ASP A 87 -3.18 1.90 -23.90
C ASP A 87 -4.59 2.48 -24.14
N ASP A 88 -5.53 2.16 -23.24
CA ASP A 88 -6.93 2.57 -23.35
C ASP A 88 -7.21 3.87 -22.57
N ALA A 89 -7.88 4.82 -23.22
CA ALA A 89 -8.21 6.11 -22.64
C ALA A 89 -9.16 5.99 -21.43
N ALA A 90 -10.12 5.07 -21.45
CA ALA A 90 -11.03 4.86 -20.32
C ALA A 90 -10.28 4.27 -19.12
N LYS A 91 -9.36 3.31 -19.35
CA LYS A 91 -8.45 2.82 -18.31
C LYS A 91 -7.55 3.92 -17.75
N ARG A 92 -7.00 4.81 -18.57
CA ARG A 92 -6.19 5.96 -18.11
C ARG A 92 -6.97 6.89 -17.20
N GLU A 93 -8.21 7.21 -17.56
CA GLU A 93 -9.06 8.05 -16.70
C GLU A 93 -9.41 7.34 -15.39
N ARG A 94 -9.72 6.03 -15.42
CA ARG A 94 -9.93 5.26 -14.19
C ARG A 94 -8.68 5.22 -13.32
N ALA A 95 -7.50 5.05 -13.91
CA ALA A 95 -6.21 5.11 -13.21
C ALA A 95 -5.97 6.48 -12.56
N ARG A 96 -6.33 7.57 -13.25
CA ARG A 96 -6.23 8.94 -12.70
C ARG A 96 -7.12 9.10 -11.47
N VAL A 97 -8.37 8.66 -11.54
CA VAL A 97 -9.31 8.70 -10.42
C VAL A 97 -8.79 7.87 -9.23
N LEU A 98 -8.38 6.62 -9.47
CA LEU A 98 -7.82 5.75 -8.43
C LEU A 98 -6.54 6.33 -7.80
N SER A 99 -5.70 7.01 -8.57
CA SER A 99 -4.50 7.68 -8.04
C SER A 99 -4.85 8.76 -7.03
N ILE A 100 -5.91 9.53 -7.29
CA ILE A 100 -6.42 10.57 -6.39
C ILE A 100 -7.06 9.92 -5.16
N GLU A 101 -7.91 8.91 -5.34
CA GLU A 101 -8.57 8.20 -4.23
C GLU A 101 -7.57 7.53 -3.27
N VAL A 102 -6.46 6.99 -3.79
CA VAL A 102 -5.39 6.42 -2.95
C VAL A 102 -4.66 7.50 -2.18
N ARG A 103 -4.29 8.62 -2.83
CA ARG A 103 -3.67 9.76 -2.15
C ARG A 103 -4.56 10.28 -1.03
N ASP A 104 -5.82 10.56 -1.34
CA ASP A 104 -6.75 11.13 -0.39
C ASP A 104 -6.99 10.19 0.79
N ALA A 105 -7.05 8.87 0.57
CA ALA A 105 -7.17 7.89 1.65
C ALA A 105 -5.93 7.84 2.55
N LEU A 106 -4.72 7.97 1.99
CA LEU A 106 -3.48 8.03 2.78
C LEU A 106 -3.39 9.33 3.58
N ASP A 107 -3.75 10.47 2.97
CA ASP A 107 -3.76 11.77 3.61
C ASP A 107 -4.81 11.83 4.73
N GLU A 108 -6.00 11.28 4.52
CA GLU A 108 -7.04 11.17 5.55
C GLU A 108 -6.56 10.32 6.73
N ALA A 109 -5.89 9.19 6.46
CA ALA A 109 -5.33 8.34 7.51
C ALA A 109 -4.24 9.07 8.33
N LEU A 110 -3.38 9.86 7.68
CA LEU A 110 -2.37 10.69 8.34
C LEU A 110 -3.00 11.83 9.14
N GLN A 111 -3.94 12.57 8.56
CA GLN A 111 -4.64 13.66 9.23
C GLN A 111 -5.40 13.19 10.47
N TYR A 112 -6.05 12.03 10.39
CA TYR A 112 -6.67 11.40 11.55
C TYR A 112 -5.66 11.13 12.66
N PHE A 113 -4.49 10.60 12.30
CA PHE A 113 -3.39 10.36 13.25
C PHE A 113 -2.86 11.65 13.87
N ASP A 114 -2.67 12.70 13.07
CA ASP A 114 -2.21 14.00 13.53
C ASP A 114 -3.22 14.68 14.45
N ALA A 115 -4.51 14.60 14.14
CA ALA A 115 -5.58 15.13 14.97
C ALA A 115 -5.65 14.43 16.33
N MET A 116 -5.34 13.12 16.38
CA MET A 116 -5.27 12.36 17.62
C MET A 116 -4.00 12.60 18.43
N ALA A 117 -2.92 13.03 17.78
CA ALA A 117 -1.63 13.33 18.40
C ALA A 117 -1.53 14.75 18.98
N ALA A 118 -2.67 15.48 19.07
CA ALA A 118 -2.73 16.86 19.55
C ALA A 118 -1.99 17.08 20.89
N PRO A 119 -1.46 18.30 21.15
CA PRO A 119 -0.54 18.55 22.24
C PRO A 119 -1.14 18.15 23.59
N GLY A 120 -0.54 17.14 24.24
CA GLY A 120 -0.90 16.68 25.58
C GLY A 120 -1.85 15.49 25.65
N VAL A 121 -2.32 14.95 24.52
CA VAL A 121 -3.32 13.88 24.53
C VAL A 121 -2.64 12.52 24.55
N ILE A 122 -2.00 12.05 23.47
CA ILE A 122 -1.39 10.71 23.41
C ILE A 122 -0.24 10.72 22.36
N LYS A 123 0.91 10.09 22.64
CA LYS A 123 2.05 9.94 21.71
C LYS A 123 2.57 8.49 21.69
N GLY A 124 3.22 8.08 20.60
CA GLY A 124 3.87 6.77 20.47
C GLY A 124 2.88 5.60 20.56
N ALA A 125 3.31 4.44 21.07
CA ALA A 125 2.50 3.22 21.19
C ALA A 125 1.12 3.42 21.85
N ALA A 126 0.96 4.44 22.71
CA ALA A 126 -0.32 4.75 23.32
C ALA A 126 -1.39 5.23 22.32
N LEU A 127 -1.00 5.75 21.15
CA LEU A 127 -1.92 6.29 20.14
C LEU A 127 -2.81 5.20 19.54
N LEU A 128 -2.25 4.00 19.40
CA LEU A 128 -2.93 2.78 18.97
C LEU A 128 -3.19 1.80 20.14
N ALA A 129 -3.16 2.25 21.40
CA ALA A 129 -3.50 1.39 22.52
C ALA A 129 -5.01 1.08 22.60
N ASN A 130 -5.86 1.92 22.00
CA ASN A 130 -7.31 1.71 21.94
C ASN A 130 -7.69 0.84 20.73
N ASP A 131 -8.48 -0.19 20.97
CA ASP A 131 -9.02 -1.11 19.95
C ASP A 131 -9.73 -0.40 18.79
N GLU A 132 -10.50 0.65 19.06
CA GLU A 132 -11.20 1.40 18.01
C GLU A 132 -10.23 2.08 17.04
N ARG A 133 -9.12 2.60 17.57
CA ARG A 133 -8.09 3.27 16.76
C ARG A 133 -7.27 2.27 15.96
N ARG A 134 -6.94 1.11 16.53
CA ARG A 134 -6.31 0.00 15.80
C ARG A 134 -7.20 -0.46 14.65
N ARG A 135 -8.49 -0.68 14.92
CA ARG A 135 -9.46 -1.09 13.90
C ARG A 135 -9.57 -0.05 12.79
N PHE A 136 -9.64 1.24 13.12
CA PHE A 136 -9.63 2.31 12.14
C PHE A 136 -8.36 2.28 11.27
N ALA A 137 -7.18 2.29 11.89
CA ALA A 137 -5.90 2.30 11.19
C ALA A 137 -5.74 1.08 10.26
N LYS A 138 -6.09 -0.11 10.74
CA LYS A 138 -6.11 -1.33 9.92
C LYS A 138 -7.09 -1.23 8.75
N THR A 139 -8.30 -0.72 9.00
CA THR A 139 -9.33 -0.56 7.95
C THR A 139 -8.90 0.46 6.90
N ALA A 140 -8.27 1.57 7.31
CA ALA A 140 -7.72 2.56 6.40
C ALA A 140 -6.62 1.96 5.52
N ALA A 141 -5.67 1.22 6.10
CA ALA A 141 -4.59 0.57 5.34
C ALA A 141 -5.13 -0.49 4.36
N THR A 142 -6.00 -1.39 4.83
CA THR A 142 -6.57 -2.48 4.01
C THR A 142 -7.49 -1.97 2.91
N SER A 143 -8.31 -0.95 3.17
CA SER A 143 -9.15 -0.33 2.14
C SER A 143 -8.32 0.40 1.07
N THR A 144 -7.22 1.03 1.45
CA THR A 144 -6.28 1.65 0.51
C THR A 144 -5.56 0.59 -0.34
N ALA A 145 -5.17 -0.53 0.27
CA ALA A 145 -4.60 -1.67 -0.45
C ALA A 145 -5.60 -2.27 -1.46
N ALA A 146 -6.89 -2.30 -1.14
CA ALA A 146 -7.95 -2.72 -2.05
C ALA A 146 -8.05 -1.78 -3.27
N LYS A 147 -7.95 -0.46 -3.09
CA LYS A 147 -7.91 0.51 -4.20
C LYS A 147 -6.68 0.31 -5.09
N LEU A 148 -5.51 0.05 -4.50
CA LEU A 148 -4.31 -0.30 -5.28
C LEU A 148 -4.51 -1.61 -6.07
N SER A 149 -5.23 -2.57 -5.50
CA SER A 149 -5.54 -3.83 -6.19
C SER A 149 -6.47 -3.59 -7.37
N GLU A 150 -7.45 -2.69 -7.22
CA GLU A 150 -8.28 -2.24 -8.34
C GLU A 150 -7.45 -1.53 -9.42
N PHE A 151 -6.52 -0.66 -9.03
CA PHE A 151 -5.60 0.00 -9.96
C PHE A 151 -4.78 -1.03 -10.74
N ALA A 152 -4.20 -2.03 -10.06
CA ALA A 152 -3.42 -3.06 -10.70
C ALA A 152 -4.25 -3.85 -11.73
N ARG A 153 -5.53 -4.13 -11.47
CA ARG A 153 -6.44 -4.84 -12.39
C ARG A 153 -6.69 -4.12 -13.72
N LEU A 154 -6.29 -2.86 -13.87
CA LEU A 154 -6.32 -2.18 -15.16
C LEU A 154 -5.32 -2.80 -16.18
N TYR A 155 -4.30 -3.50 -15.68
CA TYR A 155 -3.24 -4.16 -16.46
C TYR A 155 -3.52 -5.65 -16.71
N GLY A 156 -2.82 -6.20 -17.68
CA GLY A 156 -2.81 -7.64 -17.95
C GLY A 156 -2.30 -8.43 -16.75
N ARG A 157 -2.76 -9.68 -16.62
CA ARG A 157 -2.34 -10.56 -15.51
C ARG A 157 -0.83 -10.81 -15.50
N GLU A 158 -0.23 -11.01 -16.67
CA GLU A 158 1.20 -11.29 -16.81
C GLU A 158 2.06 -10.10 -16.34
N ASP A 159 1.71 -8.88 -16.75
CA ASP A 159 2.42 -7.66 -16.32
C ASP A 159 2.32 -7.45 -14.81
N ARG A 160 1.15 -7.77 -14.24
CA ARG A 160 0.94 -7.77 -12.79
C ARG A 160 1.86 -8.78 -12.13
N GLU A 161 1.76 -10.06 -12.45
CA GLU A 161 2.59 -11.11 -11.81
C GLU A 161 4.09 -10.78 -11.88
N ALA A 162 4.59 -10.33 -13.03
CA ALA A 162 5.98 -9.90 -13.20
C ALA A 162 6.37 -8.71 -12.29
N GLY A 163 5.48 -7.74 -12.11
CA GLY A 163 5.69 -6.63 -11.18
C GLY A 163 5.75 -7.08 -9.73
N ALA A 164 4.84 -7.99 -9.31
CA ALA A 164 4.80 -8.50 -7.95
C ALA A 164 6.03 -9.34 -7.60
N GLU A 165 6.47 -10.23 -8.49
CA GLU A 165 7.67 -11.05 -8.28
C GLU A 165 8.92 -10.20 -8.04
N ARG A 166 9.07 -9.11 -8.80
CA ARG A 166 10.19 -8.17 -8.61
C ARG A 166 10.08 -7.40 -7.30
N ALA A 167 8.88 -6.97 -6.93
CA ALA A 167 8.67 -6.27 -5.66
C ALA A 167 9.05 -7.16 -4.47
N LEU A 168 8.65 -8.44 -4.51
CA LEU A 168 9.01 -9.44 -3.50
C LEU A 168 10.52 -9.68 -3.45
N THR A 169 11.17 -9.78 -4.60
CA THR A 169 12.63 -9.96 -4.68
C THR A 169 13.37 -8.76 -4.07
N LYS A 170 12.91 -7.55 -4.34
CA LYS A 170 13.54 -6.30 -3.89
C LYS A 170 13.36 -6.03 -2.41
N MET A 171 12.21 -6.38 -1.85
CA MET A 171 11.95 -6.22 -0.42
C MET A 171 12.60 -7.31 0.44
N GLY A 172 13.25 -8.30 -0.19
CA GLY A 172 13.77 -9.48 0.50
C GLY A 172 12.66 -10.34 1.10
N PRO A 173 12.98 -11.46 1.75
CA PRO A 173 12.00 -12.09 2.63
C PRO A 173 11.66 -11.03 3.68
N MET A 174 10.44 -10.46 3.63
CA MET A 174 9.84 -9.86 4.82
C MET A 174 10.09 -10.87 5.91
N GLN A 175 10.94 -10.51 6.88
CA GLN A 175 11.11 -11.31 8.08
C GLN A 175 9.75 -11.28 8.76
N VAL A 176 8.89 -12.20 8.35
CA VAL A 176 7.84 -12.71 9.19
C VAL A 176 8.61 -13.11 10.43
N ALA A 177 8.45 -12.32 11.50
CA ALA A 177 8.87 -12.67 12.83
C ALA A 177 8.26 -14.05 13.08
N THR A 178 9.03 -15.06 12.72
CA THR A 178 8.72 -16.45 12.99
C THR A 178 8.88 -16.51 14.48
N GLU A 179 7.77 -16.85 15.12
CA GLU A 179 7.64 -17.25 16.51
C GLU A 179 8.96 -17.23 17.26
N THR A 180 9.03 -16.39 18.30
CA THR A 180 9.86 -16.68 19.45
C THR A 180 9.60 -18.13 19.83
N THR A 181 10.47 -19.01 19.33
CA THR A 181 10.60 -20.38 19.79
C THR A 181 11.10 -20.21 21.20
N ILE A 182 10.17 -20.15 22.16
CA ILE A 182 10.50 -20.34 23.55
C ILE A 182 11.09 -21.75 23.60
N PRO A 183 12.38 -21.93 23.97
CA PRO A 183 12.88 -23.25 24.24
C PRO A 183 12.14 -23.78 25.47
N VAL A 184 11.08 -24.52 25.23
CA VAL A 184 10.48 -25.42 26.21
C VAL A 184 11.43 -26.60 26.34
N GLY A 185 12.00 -26.74 27.53
CA GLY A 185 12.43 -28.04 28.03
C GLY A 185 13.88 -28.11 28.49
N SER A 186 14.07 -27.96 29.80
CA SER A 186 14.66 -29.05 30.59
C SER A 186 14.35 -28.81 32.07
N GLN A 187 13.15 -29.23 32.50
CA GLN A 187 12.95 -29.68 33.86
C GLN A 187 12.43 -31.11 33.84
N GLN A 188 13.11 -31.89 34.64
CA GLN A 188 13.17 -33.33 34.65
C GLN A 188 12.30 -33.84 35.80
N GLU A 189 11.55 -34.90 35.50
CA GLU A 189 11.02 -35.94 36.39
C GLU A 189 10.03 -35.58 37.51
N GLY A 190 8.87 -36.24 37.42
CA GLY A 190 7.89 -36.41 38.48
C GLY A 190 6.75 -37.27 37.96
N GLU A 191 6.89 -38.59 38.13
CA GLU A 191 5.87 -39.62 37.86
C GLU A 191 4.51 -39.25 38.46
N ASP A 192 3.44 -39.44 37.69
CA ASP A 192 2.26 -40.19 38.14
C ASP A 192 1.33 -40.48 36.96
N GLY A 193 0.88 -41.74 36.89
CA GLY A 193 0.12 -42.29 35.78
C GLY A 193 -1.32 -41.78 35.71
N VAL A 194 -1.79 -41.52 34.49
CA VAL A 194 -3.21 -41.48 34.15
C VAL A 194 -3.40 -42.02 32.74
N GLU A 195 -4.44 -42.86 32.61
CA GLU A 195 -4.86 -43.58 31.41
C GLU A 195 -5.04 -42.68 30.18
N GLY A 196 -4.71 -43.28 29.03
CA GLY A 196 -4.68 -42.65 27.73
C GLY A 196 -6.06 -42.26 27.22
N VAL A 197 -6.24 -40.97 26.96
CA VAL A 197 -7.20 -40.47 25.98
C VAL A 197 -6.38 -40.10 24.75
N ALA A 198 -6.54 -40.87 23.67
CA ALA A 198 -5.93 -40.58 22.38
C ALA A 198 -6.56 -39.30 21.81
N SER A 199 -5.98 -38.15 22.17
CA SER A 199 -6.26 -36.88 21.52
C SER A 199 -5.84 -36.99 20.06
N SER A 200 -6.82 -37.05 19.17
CA SER A 200 -6.56 -36.94 17.74
C SER A 200 -5.75 -35.67 17.48
N PRO A 201 -4.64 -35.75 16.73
CA PRO A 201 -3.85 -34.57 16.41
C PRO A 201 -4.74 -33.59 15.65
N SER A 202 -4.89 -32.39 16.19
CA SER A 202 -5.55 -31.29 15.49
C SER A 202 -4.89 -31.13 14.11
N PRO A 203 -5.68 -31.00 13.03
CA PRO A 203 -5.11 -30.79 11.72
C PRO A 203 -4.21 -29.55 11.75
N PRO A 204 -3.05 -29.58 11.07
CA PRO A 204 -2.16 -28.44 11.02
C PRO A 204 -2.94 -27.23 10.48
N PRO A 205 -2.71 -26.02 11.02
CA PRO A 205 -3.33 -24.82 10.49
C PRO A 205 -3.01 -24.71 9.00
N PRO A 206 -3.95 -24.20 8.18
CA PRO A 206 -3.71 -24.03 6.76
C PRO A 206 -2.45 -23.16 6.56
N PRO A 207 -1.64 -23.45 5.53
CA PRO A 207 -0.46 -22.65 5.25
C PRO A 207 -0.87 -21.19 5.03
N PRO A 208 -0.06 -20.23 5.49
CA PRO A 208 -0.36 -18.82 5.27
C PRO A 208 -0.48 -18.54 3.76
N PRO A 209 -1.40 -17.65 3.34
CA PRO A 209 -1.55 -17.30 1.93
C PRO A 209 -0.22 -16.77 1.39
N THR A 210 0.12 -17.20 0.18
CA THR A 210 1.34 -16.76 -0.50
C THR A 210 1.32 -15.24 -0.66
N PRO A 211 2.48 -14.58 -0.76
CA PRO A 211 2.51 -13.13 -0.96
C PRO A 211 1.68 -12.68 -2.17
N LEU A 212 1.66 -13.47 -3.26
CA LEU A 212 0.80 -13.22 -4.43
C LEU A 212 -0.70 -13.34 -4.11
N GLN A 213 -1.09 -14.34 -3.30
CA GLN A 213 -2.48 -14.49 -2.84
C GLN A 213 -2.91 -13.35 -1.91
N ARG A 214 -2.00 -12.81 -1.09
CA ARG A 214 -2.28 -11.65 -0.22
C ARG A 214 -2.54 -10.38 -1.01
N LEU A 215 -1.83 -10.21 -2.12
CA LEU A 215 -2.02 -9.06 -3.01
C LEU A 215 -3.36 -9.13 -3.78
N GLY A 216 -4.03 -10.29 -3.81
CA GLY A 216 -5.29 -10.47 -4.53
C GLY A 216 -5.13 -10.44 -6.05
N TRP A 217 -3.95 -10.88 -6.54
CA TRP A 217 -3.53 -10.79 -7.94
C TRP A 217 -3.85 -12.05 -8.73
#